data_AF-A0ABD5Y7Q6-F1
#
_entry.id   AF-A0ABD5Y7Q6-F1
#
_cell.length_a   1.000
_cell.length_b   1.000
_cell.length_c   1.000
_cell.angle_alpha   90.00
_cell.angle_beta   90.00
_cell.angle_gamma   90.00
#
_symmetry.space_group_name_H-M   'P 1'
#
loop_
_entity.id
_entity.type
_entity.pdbx_description
1 polymer ?
#
loop_
_entity_poly.entity_id
_entity_poly.type
_entity_poly.pdbx_seq_one_letter_code
_entity_poly.pdbx_strand_id
1 'polypeptide(L)'
;MTPNRTTGIAIVFALLLVTSGCITQNELSWTIGLEIQDTEESDQAQEITLETYIGGSYGPVVVRNVSIVFVGEHQRILGRENIGTLSSNQSYRKNVTVSLPEQPEQMLLQPERITTPNNYVYVFEGLVSDGNQYLAVQTLTGDTDTQFHFFERSWRDCKYNLSCEKLESAP
;
A
#
# COMPACT_ATOMS: atom_id res chain seq x y z
N MET A 1 30.60 -57.62 0.00
CA MET A 1 30.55 -56.61 -1.07
C MET A 1 29.73 -55.45 -0.56
N THR A 2 30.35 -54.28 -0.54
CA THR A 2 29.91 -53.05 0.13
C THR A 2 28.79 -52.31 -0.62
N PRO A 3 27.95 -51.54 0.09
CA PRO A 3 26.85 -50.77 -0.47
C PRO A 3 27.36 -49.46 -1.12
N ASN A 4 26.92 -49.17 -2.34
CA ASN A 4 27.06 -47.83 -2.92
C ASN A 4 25.99 -46.91 -2.33
N ARG A 5 26.41 -46.10 -1.36
CA ARG A 5 25.72 -44.89 -0.90
C ARG A 5 25.79 -43.85 -2.01
N THR A 6 24.67 -43.54 -2.64
CA THR A 6 24.56 -42.37 -3.51
C THR A 6 24.42 -41.13 -2.63
N THR A 7 25.43 -40.28 -2.74
CA THR A 7 25.71 -39.06 -2.01
C THR A 7 24.55 -38.06 -2.09
N GLY A 8 24.15 -37.53 -0.94
CA GLY A 8 23.16 -36.47 -0.82
C GLY A 8 23.61 -35.17 -1.46
N ILE A 9 22.65 -34.47 -2.05
CA ILE A 9 22.75 -33.05 -2.38
C ILE A 9 21.92 -32.33 -1.31
N ALA A 10 22.60 -31.94 -0.23
CA ALA A 10 22.09 -30.92 0.67
C ALA A 10 22.11 -29.60 -0.11
N ILE A 11 20.94 -29.20 -0.64
CA ILE A 11 20.76 -27.87 -1.21
C ILE A 11 20.77 -26.90 -0.05
N VAL A 12 21.92 -26.27 0.15
CA VAL A 12 22.12 -25.09 0.97
C VAL A 12 21.18 -24.03 0.43
N PHE A 13 20.06 -23.81 1.11
CA PHE A 13 19.17 -22.68 0.85
C PHE A 13 19.98 -21.42 1.15
N ALA A 14 20.48 -20.81 0.08
CA ALA A 14 21.19 -19.56 0.10
C ALA A 14 20.31 -18.52 0.81
N LEU A 15 20.86 -18.03 1.92
CA LEU A 15 20.41 -16.87 2.67
C LEU A 15 20.43 -15.67 1.70
N LEU A 16 19.34 -15.45 0.97
CA LEU A 16 19.10 -14.22 0.22
C LEU A 16 18.80 -13.14 1.26
N LEU A 17 19.88 -12.55 1.77
CA LEU A 17 19.90 -11.21 2.34
C LEU A 17 19.48 -10.26 1.23
N VAL A 18 18.17 -10.10 1.07
CA VAL A 18 17.60 -8.92 0.43
C VAL A 18 17.95 -7.79 1.39
N THR A 19 19.07 -7.11 1.12
CA THR A 19 19.37 -5.82 1.71
C THR A 19 18.34 -4.85 1.14
N SER A 20 17.13 -4.87 1.70
CA SER A 20 16.19 -3.79 1.56
C SER A 20 16.94 -2.53 1.97
N GLY A 21 17.02 -1.57 1.04
CA GLY A 21 17.64 -0.28 1.29
C GLY A 21 17.15 0.23 2.62
N CYS A 22 18.08 0.42 3.56
CA CYS A 22 17.79 1.01 4.84
C CYS A 22 17.19 2.39 4.59
N ILE A 23 15.88 2.51 4.69
CA ILE A 23 15.24 3.76 5.08
C ILE A 23 15.92 4.11 6.40
N THR A 24 16.70 5.17 6.39
CA THR A 24 17.41 5.66 7.57
C THR A 24 16.39 5.91 8.66
N GLN A 25 16.50 5.17 9.78
CA GLN A 25 15.57 5.13 10.92
C GLN A 25 15.38 6.47 11.69
N ASN A 26 15.80 7.61 11.12
CA ASN A 26 15.68 8.92 11.73
C ASN A 26 14.62 9.83 11.09
N GLU A 27 13.92 9.38 10.04
CA GLU A 27 12.81 10.14 9.48
C GLU A 27 11.53 9.82 10.27
N LEU A 28 10.99 10.83 10.95
CA LEU A 28 9.73 10.74 11.67
C LEU A 28 8.62 10.53 10.63
N SER A 29 8.15 9.28 10.49
CA SER A 29 7.19 8.91 9.45
C SER A 29 5.82 8.52 10.01
N TRP A 30 4.79 8.80 9.22
CA TRP A 30 3.42 8.32 9.42
C TRP A 30 3.02 7.44 8.25
N THR A 31 2.42 6.29 8.54
CA THR A 31 1.86 5.38 7.56
C THR A 31 0.34 5.51 7.57
N ILE A 32 -0.25 5.71 6.40
CA ILE A 32 -1.70 5.61 6.19
C ILE A 32 -1.93 4.47 5.21
N GLY A 33 -2.66 3.44 5.62
CA GLY A 33 -2.75 2.20 4.86
C GLY A 33 -4.14 1.60 4.80
N LEU A 34 -4.22 0.55 3.98
CA LEU A 34 -5.39 -0.29 3.75
C LEU A 34 -5.05 -1.74 4.12
N GLU A 35 -6.01 -2.43 4.72
CA GLU A 35 -5.95 -3.85 4.99
C GLU A 35 -7.28 -4.49 4.59
N ILE A 36 -7.25 -5.62 3.87
CA ILE A 36 -8.48 -6.37 3.59
C ILE A 36 -8.87 -7.14 4.84
N GLN A 37 -10.11 -6.93 5.30
CA GLN A 37 -10.70 -7.69 6.39
C GLN A 37 -11.52 -8.86 5.86
N ASP A 38 -12.27 -8.63 4.78
CA ASP A 38 -13.12 -9.65 4.17
C ASP A 38 -13.40 -9.37 2.69
N THR A 39 -13.70 -10.43 1.94
CA THR A 39 -14.10 -10.37 0.54
C THR A 39 -15.19 -11.41 0.28
N GLU A 40 -16.35 -10.97 -0.19
CA GLU A 40 -17.46 -11.84 -0.56
C GLU A 40 -17.81 -11.63 -2.04
N GLU A 41 -17.92 -12.72 -2.79
CA GLU A 41 -18.30 -12.68 -4.21
C GLU A 41 -19.74 -13.17 -4.37
N SER A 42 -20.52 -12.44 -5.17
CA SER A 42 -21.87 -12.83 -5.58
C SER A 42 -21.99 -12.79 -7.10
N ASP A 43 -23.07 -13.38 -7.63
CA ASP A 43 -23.35 -13.40 -9.08
C ASP A 43 -23.43 -12.01 -9.74
N GLN A 44 -23.54 -10.93 -8.95
CA GLN A 44 -23.77 -9.57 -9.44
C GLN A 44 -22.70 -8.56 -9.03
N ALA A 45 -21.93 -8.84 -7.98
CA ALA A 45 -20.97 -7.91 -7.42
C ALA A 45 -19.95 -8.60 -6.51
N GLN A 46 -18.79 -7.96 -6.38
CA GLN A 46 -17.77 -8.22 -5.39
C GLN A 46 -17.95 -7.27 -4.21
N GLU A 47 -18.23 -7.79 -3.03
CA GLU A 47 -18.18 -7.05 -1.77
C GLU A 47 -16.78 -7.16 -1.16
N ILE A 48 -16.22 -6.02 -0.74
CA ILE A 48 -14.90 -5.97 -0.09
C ILE A 48 -15.03 -5.12 1.17
N THR A 49 -14.64 -5.69 2.30
CA THR A 49 -14.49 -4.95 3.56
C THR A 49 -13.02 -4.63 3.77
N LEU A 50 -12.70 -3.33 3.79
CA LEU A 50 -11.37 -2.79 4.03
C LEU A 50 -11.32 -2.13 5.40
N GLU A 51 -10.21 -2.29 6.09
CA GLU A 51 -9.84 -1.45 7.21
C GLU A 51 -8.81 -0.42 6.75
N THR A 52 -9.10 0.84 7.05
CA THR A 52 -8.17 1.95 6.87
C THR A 52 -7.51 2.25 8.20
N TYR A 53 -6.20 2.52 8.19
CA TYR A 53 -5.47 2.77 9.41
C TYR A 53 -4.45 3.91 9.28
N ILE A 54 -4.14 4.54 10.42
CA ILE A 54 -3.04 5.48 10.57
C ILE A 54 -2.07 4.98 11.65
N GLY A 55 -0.82 4.75 11.28
CA GLY A 55 0.24 4.23 12.15
C GLY A 55 1.44 5.19 12.21
N GLY A 56 2.06 5.31 13.38
CA GLY A 56 3.19 6.19 13.62
C GLY A 56 3.31 6.53 15.10
N SER A 57 4.44 7.09 15.52
CA SER A 57 4.75 7.33 16.93
C SER A 57 5.05 8.80 17.27
N TYR A 58 4.89 9.73 16.31
CA TYR A 58 5.41 11.09 16.44
C TYR A 58 4.34 12.18 16.26
N GLY A 59 3.82 12.70 17.36
CA GLY A 59 2.91 13.86 17.37
C GLY A 59 1.51 13.61 16.77
N PRO A 60 0.59 14.57 16.85
CA PRO A 60 -0.73 14.44 16.22
C PRO A 60 -0.65 14.69 14.70
N VAL A 61 -1.33 13.86 13.91
CA VAL A 61 -1.49 14.01 12.45
C VAL A 61 -2.96 13.93 12.09
N VAL A 62 -3.39 14.78 11.15
CA VAL A 62 -4.74 14.77 10.59
C VAL A 62 -4.65 14.72 9.07
N VAL A 63 -5.27 13.69 8.48
CA VAL A 63 -5.41 13.50 7.03
C VAL A 63 -6.87 13.67 6.67
N ARG A 64 -7.20 14.65 5.84
CA ARG A 64 -8.58 15.05 5.53
C ARG A 64 -9.02 14.57 4.16
N ASN A 65 -10.32 14.28 4.07
CA ASN A 65 -11.02 13.90 2.83
C ASN A 65 -10.30 12.76 2.10
N VAL A 66 -9.93 11.73 2.86
CA VAL A 66 -9.33 10.53 2.30
C VAL A 66 -10.41 9.75 1.57
N SER A 67 -10.09 9.32 0.36
CA SER A 67 -10.93 8.40 -0.42
C SER A 67 -10.14 7.16 -0.80
N ILE A 68 -10.83 6.05 -1.00
CA ILE A 68 -10.27 4.84 -1.60
C ILE A 68 -10.71 4.82 -3.06
N VAL A 69 -9.77 4.65 -3.98
CA VAL A 69 -10.04 4.48 -5.40
C VAL A 69 -9.83 3.03 -5.78
N PHE A 70 -10.87 2.42 -6.34
CA PHE A 70 -10.85 1.03 -6.80
C PHE A 70 -10.60 1.01 -8.30
N VAL A 71 -9.52 0.36 -8.71
CA VAL A 71 -9.06 0.32 -10.10
C VAL A 71 -9.08 -1.11 -10.58
N GLY A 72 -9.81 -1.39 -11.66
CA GLY A 72 -9.90 -2.68 -12.32
C GLY A 72 -8.94 -2.81 -13.49
N GLU A 73 -9.22 -3.79 -14.35
CA GLU A 73 -8.42 -4.05 -15.54
C GLU A 73 -8.30 -2.79 -16.43
N HIS A 74 -7.18 -2.65 -17.13
CA HIS A 74 -6.92 -1.53 -18.03
C HIS A 74 -7.00 -0.14 -17.37
N GLN A 75 -6.75 -0.05 -16.05
CA GLN A 75 -6.82 1.19 -15.27
C GLN A 75 -8.22 1.82 -15.21
N ARG A 76 -9.28 1.02 -15.41
CA ARG A 76 -10.65 1.50 -15.28
C ARG A 76 -10.99 1.74 -13.82
N ILE A 77 -11.51 2.92 -13.50
CA ILE A 77 -12.03 3.19 -12.15
C ILE A 77 -13.36 2.44 -11.99
N LEU A 78 -13.40 1.51 -11.02
CA LEU A 78 -14.58 0.73 -10.66
C LEU A 78 -15.46 1.48 -9.66
N GLY A 79 -14.84 2.26 -8.79
CA GLY A 79 -15.54 3.00 -7.74
C GLY A 79 -14.62 3.91 -6.96
N ARG A 80 -15.23 4.77 -6.15
CA ARG A 80 -14.54 5.62 -5.17
C ARG A 80 -15.37 5.66 -3.89
N GLU A 81 -14.73 5.46 -2.75
CA GLU A 81 -15.39 5.51 -1.45
C GLU A 81 -14.73 6.55 -0.55
N ASN A 82 -15.52 7.45 0.03
CA ASN A 82 -14.98 8.53 0.87
C ASN A 82 -14.95 8.08 2.34
N ILE A 83 -13.75 7.94 2.89
CA ILE A 83 -13.56 7.47 4.25
C ILE A 83 -13.46 8.62 5.27
N GLY A 84 -13.42 9.87 4.79
CA GLY A 84 -13.48 11.07 5.61
C GLY A 84 -12.12 11.50 6.14
N THR A 85 -12.08 11.87 7.43
CA THR A 85 -10.85 12.36 8.08
C THR A 85 -10.26 11.28 8.98
N LEU A 86 -8.96 11.02 8.81
CA LEU A 86 -8.16 10.16 9.67
C LEU A 86 -7.31 11.03 10.61
N SER A 87 -7.19 10.65 11.88
CA SER A 87 -6.41 11.42 12.85
C SER A 87 -5.71 10.51 13.85
N SER A 88 -4.44 10.77 14.18
CA SER A 88 -3.64 9.89 15.04
C SER A 88 -3.92 10.05 16.55
N ASN A 89 -4.61 11.12 16.95
CA ASN A 89 -5.02 11.35 18.34
C ASN A 89 -6.14 10.41 18.82
N GLN A 90 -6.70 9.62 17.90
CA GLN A 90 -7.64 8.55 18.14
C GLN A 90 -7.01 7.35 17.42
N SER A 91 -6.82 6.19 18.06
CA SER A 91 -6.37 5.00 17.31
C SER A 91 -7.39 4.73 16.22
N TYR A 92 -7.07 5.14 14.98
CA TYR A 92 -8.08 5.22 13.94
C TYR A 92 -7.88 4.05 13.00
N ARG A 93 -8.56 2.96 13.33
CA ARG A 93 -8.93 1.93 12.39
C ARG A 93 -10.38 2.17 12.00
N LYS A 94 -10.68 2.21 10.71
CA LYS A 94 -12.05 2.39 10.22
C LYS A 94 -12.33 1.39 9.11
N ASN A 95 -13.39 0.61 9.33
CA ASN A 95 -13.89 -0.35 8.36
C ASN A 95 -14.81 0.33 7.35
N VAL A 96 -14.67 -0.09 6.10
CA VAL A 96 -15.40 0.40 4.94
C VAL A 96 -15.73 -0.80 4.07
N THR A 97 -17.02 -1.03 3.86
CA THR A 97 -17.51 -2.09 2.98
C THR A 97 -18.00 -1.46 1.69
N VAL A 98 -17.52 -1.98 0.56
CA VAL A 98 -17.87 -1.50 -0.79
C VAL A 98 -18.37 -2.67 -1.63
N SER A 99 -19.35 -2.39 -2.48
CA SER A 99 -19.81 -3.33 -3.51
C SER A 99 -19.33 -2.83 -4.88
N LEU A 100 -18.57 -3.67 -5.58
CA LEU A 100 -17.93 -3.37 -6.86
C LEU A 100 -18.45 -4.32 -7.95
N PRO A 101 -18.50 -3.88 -9.23
CA PRO A 101 -18.98 -4.73 -10.32
C PRO A 101 -18.04 -5.91 -10.64
N GLU A 102 -16.77 -5.82 -10.24
CA GLU A 102 -15.74 -6.85 -10.42
C GLU A 102 -14.61 -6.65 -9.40
N GLN A 103 -13.71 -7.63 -9.30
CA GLN A 103 -12.52 -7.55 -8.45
C GLN A 103 -11.57 -6.43 -8.93
N PRO A 104 -11.14 -5.50 -8.06
CA PRO A 104 -10.15 -4.50 -8.41
C PRO A 104 -8.75 -5.10 -8.55
N GLU A 105 -7.99 -4.65 -9.54
CA GLU A 105 -6.54 -4.89 -9.61
C GLU A 105 -5.79 -4.07 -8.56
N GLN A 106 -6.31 -2.89 -8.19
CA GLN A 106 -5.67 -1.97 -7.25
C GLN A 106 -6.69 -1.25 -6.36
N MET A 107 -6.29 -0.97 -5.12
CA MET A 107 -7.02 -0.14 -4.18
C MET A 107 -6.07 0.91 -3.63
N LEU A 108 -6.35 2.18 -3.95
CA LEU A 108 -5.42 3.28 -3.71
C LEU A 108 -6.02 4.28 -2.73
N LEU A 109 -5.24 4.71 -1.75
CA LEU A 109 -5.59 5.83 -0.89
C LEU A 109 -5.33 7.15 -1.61
N GLN A 110 -6.35 7.99 -1.67
CA GLN A 110 -6.32 9.33 -2.23
C GLN A 110 -6.69 10.36 -1.16
N PRO A 111 -5.71 10.93 -0.42
CA PRO A 111 -5.94 12.09 0.43
C PRO A 111 -6.12 13.35 -0.43
N GLU A 112 -7.02 14.24 -0.02
CA GLU A 112 -7.09 15.59 -0.61
C GLU A 112 -6.09 16.52 0.06
N ARG A 113 -5.96 16.42 1.39
CA ARG A 113 -5.11 17.30 2.19
C ARG A 113 -4.55 16.61 3.42
N ILE A 114 -3.27 16.79 3.66
CA ILE A 114 -2.61 16.45 4.92
C ILE A 114 -2.39 17.74 5.70
N THR A 115 -2.65 17.74 7.01
CA THR A 115 -2.35 18.88 7.89
C THR A 115 -1.57 18.40 9.09
N THR A 116 -0.33 18.87 9.22
CA THR A 116 0.55 18.45 10.31
C THR A 116 1.27 19.63 10.96
N PRO A 117 1.65 19.49 12.23
CA PRO A 117 2.38 20.54 12.94
C PRO A 117 3.86 20.60 12.57
N ASN A 118 4.43 19.54 11.96
CA ASN A 118 5.85 19.42 11.63
C ASN A 118 6.02 18.75 10.25
N ASN A 119 7.23 18.87 9.68
CA ASN A 119 7.66 18.21 8.46
C ASN A 119 7.87 16.70 8.72
N TYR A 120 6.79 15.93 8.72
CA TYR A 120 6.86 14.46 8.76
C TYR A 120 6.88 13.90 7.33
N VAL A 121 7.44 12.70 7.18
CA VAL A 121 7.31 11.92 5.95
C VAL A 121 6.03 11.09 6.01
N TYR A 122 5.28 11.02 4.91
CA TYR A 122 4.07 10.20 4.84
C TYR A 122 4.28 9.02 3.90
N VAL A 123 3.83 7.87 4.34
CA VAL A 123 3.77 6.65 3.55
C VAL A 123 2.31 6.33 3.32
N PHE A 124 1.88 6.27 2.07
CA PHE A 124 0.56 5.78 1.70
C PHE A 124 0.68 4.34 1.24
N GLU A 125 -0.07 3.44 1.86
CA GLU A 125 -0.11 2.04 1.46
C GLU A 125 -1.40 1.75 0.73
N GLY A 126 -1.27 1.46 -0.56
CA GLY A 126 -2.34 0.88 -1.36
C GLY A 126 -2.22 -0.64 -1.38
N LEU A 127 -3.17 -1.29 -2.03
CA LEU A 127 -3.19 -2.73 -2.27
C LEU A 127 -3.18 -3.00 -3.77
N VAL A 128 -2.38 -3.96 -4.21
CA VAL A 128 -2.31 -4.40 -5.61
C VAL A 128 -2.50 -5.91 -5.67
N SER A 129 -3.38 -6.39 -6.55
CA SER A 129 -3.58 -7.82 -6.76
C SER A 129 -2.45 -8.43 -7.58
N ASP A 130 -1.94 -9.59 -7.15
CA ASP A 130 -1.03 -10.44 -7.95
C ASP A 130 -1.78 -11.55 -8.72
N GLY A 131 -3.11 -11.56 -8.66
CA GLY A 131 -3.99 -12.59 -9.20
C GLY A 131 -4.41 -13.67 -8.19
N ASN A 132 -3.70 -13.80 -7.07
CA ASN A 132 -4.03 -14.74 -5.99
C ASN A 132 -4.35 -14.04 -4.66
N GLN A 133 -3.69 -12.92 -4.40
CA GLN A 133 -3.79 -12.15 -3.16
C GLN A 133 -3.56 -10.66 -3.45
N TYR A 134 -3.78 -9.83 -2.44
CA TYR A 134 -3.41 -8.43 -2.48
C TYR A 134 -2.14 -8.19 -1.69
N LEU A 135 -1.22 -7.44 -2.28
CA LEU A 135 0.04 -7.04 -1.68
C LEU A 135 -0.03 -5.57 -1.31
N ALA A 136 0.41 -5.23 -0.11
CA ALA A 136 0.61 -3.85 0.31
C ALA A 136 1.76 -3.24 -0.49
N VAL A 137 1.51 -2.07 -1.07
CA VAL A 137 2.50 -1.34 -1.85
C VAL A 137 2.55 0.10 -1.36
N GLN A 138 3.75 0.54 -1.03
CA GLN A 138 4.00 1.81 -0.37
C GLN A 138 4.36 2.90 -1.40
N THR A 139 3.76 4.07 -1.25
CA THR A 139 4.21 5.30 -1.90
C THR A 139 4.69 6.27 -0.83
N LEU A 140 5.99 6.59 -0.88
CA LEU A 140 6.58 7.63 -0.06
C LEU A 140 6.19 9.00 -0.64
N THR A 141 5.52 9.84 0.15
CA THR A 141 5.27 11.24 -0.21
C THR A 141 6.04 12.15 0.73
N GLY A 142 6.89 12.99 0.14
CA GLY A 142 7.66 14.02 0.83
C GLY A 142 6.98 15.39 0.79
N ASP A 143 7.15 16.08 1.92
CA ASP A 143 6.85 17.47 2.27
C ASP A 143 5.38 17.97 2.28
N THR A 144 5.09 18.79 3.29
CA THR A 144 3.76 19.24 3.71
C THR A 144 3.35 20.50 2.95
N ASP A 145 3.00 20.35 1.67
CA ASP A 145 2.15 21.29 0.91
C ASP A 145 1.91 20.82 -0.54
N THR A 146 2.28 19.57 -0.85
CA THR A 146 2.21 19.01 -2.19
C THR A 146 0.77 18.63 -2.51
N GLN A 147 0.18 19.26 -3.52
CA GLN A 147 -1.00 18.69 -4.18
C GLN A 147 -0.60 17.31 -4.71
N PHE A 148 -1.38 16.29 -4.36
CA PHE A 148 -1.10 14.91 -4.78
C PHE A 148 -1.35 14.78 -6.28
N HIS A 149 -0.29 14.90 -7.07
CA HIS A 149 -0.28 14.39 -8.43
C HIS A 149 0.02 12.88 -8.34
N PHE A 150 -1.04 12.08 -8.40
CA PHE A 150 -0.90 10.63 -8.55
C PHE A 150 -0.12 10.35 -9.82
N PHE A 151 1.12 9.89 -9.69
CA PHE A 151 1.89 9.42 -10.83
C PHE A 151 1.31 8.06 -11.25
N GLU A 152 0.39 8.07 -12.21
CA GLU A 152 -0.09 6.88 -12.94
C GLU A 152 1.05 5.97 -13.44
N ARG A 153 2.27 6.52 -13.59
CA ARG A 153 3.46 5.76 -14.03
C ARG A 153 4.14 4.93 -12.94
N SER A 154 4.16 5.35 -11.68
CA SER A 154 5.00 4.68 -10.67
C SER A 154 4.53 3.26 -10.33
N TRP A 155 3.26 2.94 -10.58
CA TRP A 155 2.67 1.65 -10.23
C TRP A 155 2.83 0.57 -11.30
N ARG A 156 2.99 0.93 -12.58
CA ARG A 156 3.26 -0.04 -13.65
C ARG A 156 4.59 -0.76 -13.45
N ASP A 157 5.58 -0.05 -12.93
CA ASP A 157 6.94 -0.57 -12.75
C ASP A 157 7.09 -1.42 -11.48
N CYS A 158 6.25 -1.21 -10.45
CA CYS A 158 6.31 -2.00 -9.22
C CYS A 158 5.65 -3.41 -9.39
N LYS A 159 5.00 -3.72 -10.53
CA LYS A 159 4.58 -5.10 -10.90
C LYS A 159 5.78 -6.03 -11.18
N TYR A 160 6.97 -5.46 -11.43
CA TYR A 160 8.16 -6.23 -11.82
C TYR A 160 9.42 -5.93 -11.02
N ASN A 161 9.43 -4.94 -10.13
CA ASN A 161 10.57 -4.66 -9.25
C ASN A 161 10.10 -4.13 -7.89
N LEU A 162 10.41 -4.85 -6.82
CA LEU A 162 10.12 -4.54 -5.40
C LEU A 162 10.88 -3.31 -4.86
N SER A 163 11.47 -2.51 -5.73
CA SER A 163 12.18 -1.28 -5.40
C SER A 163 11.62 -0.18 -6.28
N CYS A 164 10.60 0.53 -5.78
CA CYS A 164 10.17 1.77 -6.39
C CYS A 164 11.31 2.78 -6.12
N GLU A 165 12.29 2.86 -7.03
CA GLU A 165 13.40 3.81 -6.96
C GLU A 165 12.83 5.24 -7.00
N LYS A 166 13.38 6.09 -6.15
CA LYS A 166 13.09 7.52 -6.06
C LYS A 166 13.24 8.15 -7.45
N LEU A 167 12.13 8.49 -8.08
CA LEU A 167 12.13 9.31 -9.29
C LEU A 167 12.67 10.69 -8.91
N GLU A 168 13.95 10.92 -9.22
CA GLU A 168 14.51 12.26 -9.24
C GLU A 168 13.65 13.12 -10.16
N SER A 169 13.12 14.22 -9.61
CA SER A 169 12.40 15.23 -10.37
C SER A 169 13.28 15.71 -11.53
N ALA A 170 12.85 15.44 -12.76
CA ALA A 170 13.41 16.12 -13.93
C ALA A 170 13.13 17.64 -13.81
N PRO A 171 14.07 18.50 -14.23
CA PRO A 171 14.03 19.95 -14.02
C PRO A 171 12.87 20.66 -14.73
#